data_AF-A0A975F9F8-F1
#
_entry.id   AF-A0A975F9F8-F1
#
_cell.length_a   1.000
_cell.length_b   1.000
_cell.length_c   1.000
_cell.angle_alpha   90.00
_cell.angle_beta   90.00
_cell.angle_gamma   90.00
#
_symmetry.space_group_name_H-M   'P 1'
#
loop_
_entity.id
_entity.type
_entity.pdbx_description
1 polymer ?
#
loop_
_entity_poly.entity_id
_entity_poly.type
_entity_poly.pdbx_seq_one_letter_code
_entity_poly.pdbx_strand_id
1 'polypeptide(L)'
;MQLSAYRLLLYPLQPTEAAILPALQTCGLLGAPLAAGVFATGETFLDHLCFLGCSPHIELEPCTDRVFCYVQLPADNTETTFQPIRKPALNLKQWLVIGNVHEAEAVPDATLLSLLETATACRWKFAYLKP
;
A
#
# COMPACT_ATOMS: atom_id res chain seq x y z
N MET A 1 18.53 1.69 3.52
CA MET A 1 17.32 0.87 3.26
C MET A 1 17.12 0.81 1.76
N GLN A 2 17.05 -0.38 1.19
CA GLN A 2 16.72 -0.55 -0.22
C GLN A 2 15.22 -0.84 -0.32
N LEU A 3 14.46 0.10 -0.89
CA LEU A 3 13.04 -0.11 -1.15
C LEU A 3 12.86 -0.79 -2.51
N SER A 4 11.97 -1.77 -2.58
CA SER A 4 11.65 -2.43 -3.84
C SER A 4 10.94 -1.46 -4.79
N ALA A 5 11.27 -1.55 -6.08
CA ALA A 5 10.59 -0.78 -7.11
C ALA A 5 9.21 -1.35 -7.48
N TYR A 6 8.98 -2.64 -7.19
CA TYR A 6 7.70 -3.32 -7.40
C TYR A 6 6.75 -3.00 -6.25
N ARG A 7 5.59 -2.46 -6.61
CA ARG A 7 4.65 -1.89 -5.64
C ARG A 7 3.21 -2.21 -6.04
N LEU A 8 2.39 -2.48 -5.04
CA LEU A 8 0.93 -2.54 -5.15
C LEU A 8 0.37 -1.18 -4.72
N LEU A 9 -0.27 -0.48 -5.64
CA LEU A 9 -0.97 0.78 -5.42
C LEU A 9 -2.45 0.51 -5.17
N LEU A 10 -2.98 1.00 -4.06
CA LEU A 10 -4.40 1.13 -3.75
C LEU A 10 -4.80 2.60 -3.88
N TYR A 11 -5.92 2.88 -4.52
CA TYR A 11 -6.38 4.25 -4.79
C TYR A 11 -7.91 4.36 -4.79
N PRO A 12 -8.45 5.52 -4.35
CA PRO A 12 -9.88 5.79 -4.41
C PRO A 12 -10.33 6.10 -5.85
N LEU A 13 -11.55 5.73 -6.20
CA LEU A 13 -12.14 6.00 -7.54
C LEU A 13 -12.61 7.44 -7.71
N GLN A 14 -12.83 8.14 -6.60
CA GLN A 14 -13.21 9.55 -6.58
C GLN A 14 -12.20 10.30 -5.69
N PRO A 15 -11.93 11.57 -5.98
CA PRO A 15 -11.13 12.40 -5.09
C PRO A 15 -11.74 12.44 -3.68
N THR A 16 -10.92 12.24 -2.68
CA THR A 16 -11.30 12.32 -1.27
C THR A 16 -10.19 13.02 -0.50
N GLU A 17 -10.55 13.79 0.53
CA GLU A 17 -9.61 14.40 1.48
C GLU A 17 -9.64 13.67 2.84
N ALA A 18 -10.40 12.58 2.94
CA ALA A 18 -10.50 11.79 4.15
C ALA A 18 -9.16 11.13 4.49
N ALA A 19 -8.73 11.29 5.73
CA ALA A 19 -7.49 10.70 6.23
C ALA A 19 -7.67 9.20 6.46
N ILE A 20 -6.87 8.38 5.77
CA ILE A 20 -6.85 6.92 5.94
C ILE A 20 -5.90 6.45 7.04
N LEU A 21 -4.95 7.29 7.47
CA LEU A 21 -3.94 6.93 8.46
C LEU A 21 -4.54 6.37 9.77
N PRO A 22 -5.53 7.01 10.42
CA PRO A 22 -6.08 6.48 11.67
C PRO A 22 -6.75 5.12 11.52
N ALA A 23 -7.46 4.91 10.39
CA ALA A 23 -8.13 3.64 10.10
C ALA A 23 -7.10 2.52 9.91
N LEU A 24 -6.01 2.80 9.18
CA LEU A 24 -4.93 1.84 8.92
C LEU A 24 -4.08 1.53 10.17
N GLN A 25 -3.90 2.50 11.06
CA GLN A 25 -3.27 2.28 12.37
C GLN A 25 -4.15 1.38 13.24
N THR A 26 -5.45 1.66 13.30
CA THR A 26 -6.40 0.91 14.14
C THR A 26 -6.54 -0.54 13.69
N CYS A 27 -6.47 -0.81 12.39
CA CYS A 27 -6.62 -2.16 11.87
C CYS A 27 -5.34 -2.99 11.85
N GLY A 28 -4.23 -2.46 12.36
CA GLY A 28 -2.97 -3.21 12.47
C GLY A 28 -2.18 -3.36 11.16
N LEU A 29 -2.55 -2.63 10.09
CA LEU A 29 -1.79 -2.68 8.82
C LEU A 29 -0.44 -1.96 8.94
N LEU A 30 -0.35 -0.92 9.77
CA LEU A 30 0.83 -0.06 9.91
C LEU A 30 1.63 -0.41 11.16
N GLY A 31 2.93 -0.63 10.98
CA GLY A 31 3.91 -0.74 12.05
C GLY A 31 4.58 0.60 12.38
N ALA A 32 5.82 0.53 12.87
CA ALA A 32 6.60 1.71 13.24
C ALA A 32 6.87 2.64 12.03
N PRO A 33 6.83 3.98 12.21
CA PRO A 33 7.21 4.92 11.16
C PRO A 33 8.70 4.79 10.83
N LEU A 34 9.05 4.72 9.55
CA LEU A 34 10.42 4.61 9.05
C LEU A 34 10.91 5.93 8.43
N ALA A 35 10.02 6.65 7.75
CA ALA A 35 10.26 7.97 7.18
C ALA A 35 8.91 8.71 7.00
N ALA A 36 8.94 9.94 6.48
CA ALA A 36 7.72 10.70 6.21
C ALA A 36 6.81 9.93 5.23
N GLY A 37 5.62 9.54 5.69
CA GLY A 37 4.66 8.75 4.91
C GLY A 37 5.08 7.29 4.66
N VAL A 38 6.14 6.78 5.29
CA VAL A 38 6.61 5.39 5.12
C VAL A 38 6.63 4.68 6.47
N PHE A 39 6.02 3.49 6.52
CA PHE A 39 5.82 2.70 7.72
C PHE A 39 6.29 1.26 7.48
N ALA A 40 6.77 0.60 8.54
CA ALA A 40 6.91 -0.84 8.55
C ALA A 40 5.54 -1.51 8.43
N THR A 41 5.52 -2.81 8.12
CA THR A 41 4.29 -3.60 8.17
C THR A 41 3.84 -3.79 9.61
N GLY A 42 2.53 -3.78 9.85
CA GLY A 42 1.95 -4.04 11.16
C GLY A 42 1.63 -5.52 11.39
N GLU A 43 1.21 -5.84 12.62
CA GLU A 43 1.00 -7.23 13.09
C GLU A 43 -0.01 -8.01 12.25
N THR A 44 -1.04 -7.35 11.72
CA THR A 44 -2.09 -7.99 10.92
C THR A 44 -1.88 -7.77 9.41
N PHE A 45 -0.69 -7.35 8.99
CA PHE A 45 -0.44 -7.02 7.57
C PHE A 45 -0.76 -8.18 6.62
N LEU A 46 -0.39 -9.41 7.00
CA LEU A 46 -0.64 -10.60 6.20
C LEU A 46 -2.13 -10.98 6.12
N ASP A 47 -2.95 -10.54 7.08
CA ASP A 47 -4.40 -10.79 7.06
C ASP A 47 -5.12 -9.93 6.00
N HIS A 48 -4.51 -8.80 5.64
CA HIS A 48 -5.06 -7.82 4.69
C HIS A 48 -4.59 -8.03 3.24
N LEU A 49 -3.73 -9.03 3.00
CA LEU A 49 -3.16 -9.34 1.69
C LEU A 49 -3.23 -10.84 1.40
N CYS A 50 -3.84 -11.20 0.29
CA CYS A 50 -3.81 -12.57 -0.20
C CYS A 50 -2.59 -12.75 -1.13
N PHE A 51 -1.55 -13.42 -0.64
CA PHE A 51 -0.40 -13.81 -1.45
C PHE A 51 -0.75 -15.04 -2.31
N LEU A 52 -0.60 -14.90 -3.62
CA LEU A 52 -0.91 -15.92 -4.61
C LEU A 52 0.37 -16.69 -4.98
N GLY A 53 0.62 -17.79 -4.27
CA GLY A 53 1.74 -18.70 -4.52
C GLY A 53 2.70 -18.82 -3.32
N CYS A 54 3.73 -19.66 -3.47
CA CYS A 54 4.79 -19.80 -2.48
C CYS A 54 5.78 -18.64 -2.64
N SER A 55 5.44 -17.42 -2.22
CA SER A 55 6.44 -16.35 -2.12
C SER A 55 7.42 -16.74 -1.00
N PRO A 56 8.61 -17.28 -1.32
CA PRO A 56 9.41 -18.01 -0.34
C PRO A 56 10.24 -17.07 0.54
N HIS A 57 10.21 -15.75 0.29
CA HIS A 57 11.00 -14.74 0.98
C HIS A 57 10.22 -13.41 1.05
N ILE A 58 9.19 -13.38 1.89
CA ILE A 58 8.55 -12.12 2.30
C ILE A 58 9.26 -11.63 3.56
N GLU A 59 10.11 -10.62 3.41
CA GLU A 59 10.72 -9.93 4.54
C GLU A 59 9.75 -8.82 4.99
N LEU A 60 9.18 -8.95 6.18
CA LEU A 60 8.25 -7.96 6.76
C LEU A 60 8.96 -6.94 7.64
N GLU A 61 10.13 -7.32 8.16
CA GLU A 61 10.92 -6.50 9.06
C GLU A 61 11.90 -5.62 8.28
N PRO A 62 12.09 -4.35 8.68
CA PRO A 62 13.06 -3.47 8.06
C PRO A 62 14.48 -4.03 8.21
N CYS A 63 15.15 -4.28 7.07
CA CYS A 63 16.54 -4.71 7.05
C CYS A 63 17.42 -3.79 6.19
N THR A 64 18.72 -3.75 6.50
CA THR A 64 19.69 -2.90 5.78
C THR A 64 20.21 -3.54 4.49
N ASP A 65 20.20 -4.86 4.41
CA ASP A 65 20.83 -5.66 3.35
C ASP A 65 19.83 -6.29 2.35
N ARG A 66 18.53 -6.22 2.64
CA ARG A 66 17.45 -6.82 1.84
C ARG A 66 16.31 -5.83 1.60
N VAL A 67 15.55 -6.10 0.53
CA VAL A 67 14.25 -5.47 0.32
C VAL A 67 13.23 -6.10 1.26
N PHE A 68 12.36 -5.27 1.82
CA PHE A 68 11.30 -5.69 2.74
C PHE A 68 9.98 -5.03 2.33
N CYS A 69 8.87 -5.61 2.77
CA CYS A 69 7.55 -5.04 2.61
C CYS A 69 7.41 -3.80 3.49
N TYR A 70 6.83 -2.75 2.93
CA TYR A 70 6.57 -1.51 3.65
C TYR A 70 5.23 -0.94 3.20
N VAL A 71 4.68 -0.07 4.03
CA VAL A 71 3.45 0.64 3.71
C VAL A 71 3.76 2.12 3.53
N GLN A 72 3.27 2.71 2.45
CA GLN A 72 3.50 4.12 2.14
C GLN A 72 2.17 4.84 1.91
N LEU A 73 2.08 6.05 2.44
CA LEU A 73 0.93 6.95 2.39
C LEU A 73 1.39 8.33 1.91
N PRO A 74 0.47 9.20 1.45
CA PRO A 74 0.76 10.61 1.21
C PRO A 74 1.33 11.24 2.49
N ALA A 75 2.51 11.84 2.38
CA ALA A 75 3.12 12.59 3.48
C ALA A 75 2.45 13.97 3.66
N ASP A 76 1.82 14.48 2.60
CA ASP A 76 1.12 15.74 2.52
C ASP A 76 -0.06 15.62 1.52
N ASN A 77 -0.71 16.74 1.21
CA ASN A 77 -1.82 16.78 0.25
C ASN A 77 -1.35 17.05 -1.19
N THR A 78 -0.07 16.78 -1.49
CA THR A 78 0.51 16.96 -2.82
C THR A 78 0.03 15.86 -3.76
N GLU A 79 -0.42 16.25 -4.94
CA GLU A 79 -0.82 15.30 -5.96
C GLU A 79 0.39 14.52 -6.49
N THR A 80 0.29 13.20 -6.47
CA THR A 80 1.33 12.29 -6.93
C THR A 80 0.87 11.56 -8.18
N THR A 81 1.71 11.59 -9.22
CA THR A 81 1.47 10.84 -10.46
C THR A 81 2.01 9.42 -10.35
N PHE A 82 1.14 8.44 -10.60
CA PHE A 82 1.50 7.03 -10.71
C PHE A 82 1.33 6.54 -12.15
N GLN A 83 2.18 5.60 -12.55
CA GLN A 83 2.15 4.94 -13.86
C GLN A 83 1.88 3.44 -13.67
N PRO A 84 0.61 3.03 -13.54
CA PRO A 84 0.31 1.63 -13.30
C PRO A 84 0.45 0.79 -14.57
N ILE A 85 0.84 -0.47 -14.39
CA ILE A 85 1.04 -1.41 -15.49
C ILE A 85 -0.27 -1.57 -16.28
N ARG A 86 -0.20 -1.39 -17.60
CA ARG A 86 -1.34 -1.55 -18.53
C ARG A 86 -2.56 -0.68 -18.18
N LYS A 87 -2.37 0.43 -17.46
CA LYS A 87 -3.42 1.41 -17.14
C LYS A 87 -2.93 2.82 -17.47
N PRO A 88 -3.84 3.78 -17.70
CA PRO A 88 -3.50 5.18 -17.80
C PRO A 88 -2.83 5.69 -16.51
N ALA A 89 -2.06 6.77 -16.65
CA ALA A 89 -1.50 7.49 -15.51
C ALA A 89 -2.62 7.95 -14.55
N LEU A 90 -2.33 7.89 -13.25
CA LEU A 90 -3.25 8.31 -12.19
C LEU A 90 -2.60 9.47 -11.44
N ASN A 91 -3.35 10.55 -11.26
CA ASN A 91 -2.95 11.66 -10.40
C ASN A 91 -3.77 11.60 -9.12
N LEU A 92 -3.12 11.36 -7.99
CA LEU A 92 -3.77 11.00 -6.73
C LEU A 92 -3.22 11.85 -5.58
N LYS A 93 -4.12 12.41 -4.79
CA LYS A 93 -3.78 13.02 -3.48
C LYS A 93 -3.89 12.04 -2.32
N GLN A 94 -4.81 11.09 -2.44
CA GLN A 94 -4.99 9.99 -1.48
C GLN A 94 -4.68 8.67 -2.17
N TRP A 95 -3.84 7.87 -1.53
CA TRP A 95 -3.38 6.59 -2.03
C TRP A 95 -2.76 5.78 -0.89
N LEU A 96 -2.60 4.48 -1.12
CA LEU A 96 -1.87 3.57 -0.25
C LEU A 96 -0.96 2.73 -1.14
N VAL A 97 0.32 2.67 -0.82
CA VAL A 97 1.29 1.85 -1.55
C VAL A 97 1.80 0.78 -0.61
N ILE A 98 1.83 -0.46 -1.10
CA ILE A 98 2.47 -1.59 -0.43
C ILE A 98 3.67 -1.98 -1.28
N GLY A 99 4.86 -1.83 -0.70
CA GLY A 99 6.11 -2.11 -1.36
C GLY A 99 6.51 -3.58 -1.32
N ASN A 100 7.42 -3.95 -2.21
CA ASN A 100 7.93 -5.31 -2.36
C ASN A 100 6.84 -6.33 -2.72
N VAL A 101 5.90 -5.91 -3.58
CA VAL A 101 4.82 -6.75 -4.12
C VAL A 101 4.93 -6.76 -5.64
N HIS A 102 5.17 -7.93 -6.22
CA HIS A 102 5.27 -8.13 -7.67
C HIS A 102 3.88 -8.24 -8.30
N GLU A 103 3.83 -8.08 -9.62
CA GLU A 103 2.58 -8.22 -10.39
C GLU A 103 1.97 -9.61 -10.15
N ALA A 104 0.71 -9.64 -9.70
CA ALA A 104 -0.04 -10.84 -9.33
C ALA A 104 0.52 -11.65 -8.16
N GLU A 105 1.50 -11.14 -7.42
CA GLU A 105 2.04 -11.81 -6.22
C GLU A 105 1.12 -11.68 -5.02
N ALA A 106 0.56 -10.48 -4.79
CA ALA A 106 -0.39 -10.25 -3.72
C ALA A 106 -1.53 -9.35 -4.19
N VAL A 107 -2.74 -9.67 -3.74
CA VAL A 107 -3.93 -8.83 -3.92
C VAL A 107 -4.42 -8.35 -2.56
N PRO A 108 -4.94 -7.12 -2.46
CA PRO A 108 -5.61 -6.69 -1.24
C PRO A 108 -6.87 -7.53 -1.03
N ASP A 109 -7.08 -7.94 0.20
CA ASP A 109 -8.27 -8.70 0.55
C ASP A 109 -9.52 -7.80 0.58
N ALA A 110 -10.70 -8.41 0.70
CA ALA A 110 -11.95 -7.66 0.72
C ALA A 110 -12.08 -6.79 1.99
N THR A 111 -11.46 -7.20 3.10
CA THR A 111 -11.51 -6.49 4.38
C THR A 111 -10.79 -5.15 4.29
N LEU A 112 -9.57 -5.14 3.73
CA LEU A 112 -8.77 -3.93 3.53
C LEU A 112 -9.49 -2.93 2.61
N LEU A 113 -10.05 -3.42 1.49
CA LEU A 113 -10.78 -2.55 0.56
C LEU A 113 -12.04 -1.95 1.21
N SER A 114 -12.78 -2.76 2.00
CA SER A 114 -13.99 -2.31 2.70
C SER A 114 -13.65 -1.30 3.80
N LEU A 115 -12.53 -1.49 4.49
CA LEU A 115 -12.02 -0.57 5.50
C LEU A 115 -11.68 0.79 4.90
N LEU A 116 -10.93 0.79 3.78
CA LEU A 116 -10.59 2.01 3.07
C LEU A 116 -11.85 2.72 2.55
N GLU A 117 -12.79 1.97 2.00
CA GLU A 117 -14.05 2.52 1.51
C GLU A 117 -14.90 3.13 2.63
N THR A 118 -14.96 2.49 3.79
CA THR A 118 -15.65 3.00 4.97
C THR A 118 -14.98 4.27 5.49
N ALA A 119 -13.64 4.29 5.55
CA ALA A 119 -12.87 5.43 6.03
C ALA A 119 -13.01 6.66 5.12
N THR A 120 -13.16 6.45 3.80
CA THR A 120 -13.19 7.56 2.83
C THR A 120 -14.55 7.83 2.19
N ALA A 121 -15.57 7.03 2.52
CA ALA A 121 -16.87 7.01 1.84
C ALA A 121 -16.76 6.91 0.30
N CYS A 122 -15.75 6.19 -0.18
CA CYS A 122 -15.40 6.13 -1.60
C CYS A 122 -14.86 4.75 -1.93
N ARG A 123 -15.24 4.18 -3.07
CA ARG A 123 -14.76 2.87 -3.49
C ARG A 123 -13.29 2.90 -3.88
N TRP A 124 -12.53 1.89 -3.44
CA TRP A 124 -11.11 1.72 -3.77
C TRP A 124 -10.87 0.68 -4.85
N LYS A 125 -9.79 0.87 -5.62
CA LYS A 125 -9.22 -0.11 -6.56
C LYS A 125 -7.73 -0.25 -6.31
N PHE A 126 -7.14 -1.25 -6.94
CA PHE A 126 -5.70 -1.44 -6.92
C PHE A 126 -5.10 -1.60 -8.32
N ALA A 127 -3.79 -1.37 -8.41
CA ALA A 127 -2.97 -1.58 -9.59
C ALA A 127 -1.53 -1.90 -9.18
N TYR A 128 -0.79 -2.57 -10.05
CA TYR A 128 0.63 -2.83 -9.83
C TYR A 128 1.47 -1.76 -10.52
N LEU A 129 2.58 -1.39 -9.89
CA LEU A 129 3.58 -0.48 -10.42
C LEU A 129 4.87 -1.26 -10.68
N LYS A 130 5.55 -0.93 -11.78
CA LYS A 130 6.92 -1.39 -12.08
C LYS A 130 7.90 -0.22 -11.87
N PRO A 131 9.21 -0.52 -11.67
CA PRO A 131 10.28 0.49 -11.74
C PRO A 131 10.18 1.38 -12.98
#